data_AF-A0A928LCZ5-F1
#
_entry.id   AF-A0A928LCZ5-F1
#
_cell.length_a   1.000
_cell.length_b   1.000
_cell.length_c   1.000
_cell.angle_alpha   90.00
_cell.angle_beta   90.00
_cell.angle_gamma   90.00
#
_symmetry.space_group_name_H-M   'P 1'
#
loop_
_entity.id
_entity.type
_entity.pdbx_description
1 polymer ?
#
loop_
_entity_poly.entity_id
_entity_poly.type
_entity_poly.pdbx_seq_one_letter_code
_entity_poly.pdbx_strand_id
1 'polypeptide(L)'
;MNMRIPLKSVSVIMAAALSYAGFNGITTAETTLEVADLSTANISVNENTDDDCEVTEWWKAEITDYDSSLSLISYEMTPEATQTENEESQAQENVLIDGDENNAASSDESVNTEPSFVASPDTVSPGPVQSMPEQEKEAINAQSGQFVFTTYGWGHGVGMSQNGANFYAMYSGWSYQDILFHYYPGTYLMNTGTADSEQVTVAGVSGDVLSMVAGIVYREVGGSMSTEAIKAQAVAVYSYIKYYGNDSHDLRTKANPPQNVIDACASVLGEALYYNGDYALTMFSASSGGTTANCYDVFSMDIPYLRSVTSDYDASCDPHYGTVKYISSSEVKRLVEARYGIKLSDDPLNWFKVMEGDSGYINNVLIDGQITVRGNDLKICLGLKSPMYDIAYAQ
;
A
#
# COMPACT_ATOMS: atom_id res chain seq x y z
N MET A 1 1.96 31.15 25.78
CA MET A 1 2.14 29.89 26.54
C MET A 1 0.83 29.12 26.42
N ASN A 2 0.66 28.40 25.31
CA ASN A 2 -0.58 27.66 25.01
C ASN A 2 -0.28 26.17 25.18
N MET A 3 -0.84 25.59 26.23
CA MET A 3 -0.77 24.16 26.53
C MET A 3 -1.36 23.34 25.39
N ARG A 4 -0.56 22.40 24.88
CA ARG A 4 -1.01 21.29 24.02
C ARG A 4 -1.60 20.21 24.93
N ILE A 5 -2.83 19.78 24.64
CA ILE A 5 -3.43 18.59 25.26
C ILE A 5 -3.11 17.41 24.32
N PRO A 6 -2.41 16.35 24.78
CA PRO A 6 -2.16 15.18 23.97
C PRO A 6 -3.40 14.28 23.94
N LEU A 7 -3.98 14.06 22.76
CA LEU A 7 -4.95 12.98 22.53
C LEU A 7 -4.17 11.67 22.45
N LYS A 8 -4.06 10.97 23.59
CA LYS A 8 -3.66 9.56 23.64
C LYS A 8 -4.91 8.68 23.51
N SER A 9 -4.75 7.60 22.73
CA SER A 9 -5.55 6.37 22.78
C SER A 9 -6.93 6.42 22.10
N VAL A 10 -6.97 6.22 20.79
CA VAL A 10 -8.14 5.57 20.15
C VAL A 10 -7.74 4.14 19.84
N SER A 11 -8.10 3.23 20.74
CA SER A 11 -8.13 1.80 20.44
C SER A 11 -9.25 1.56 19.43
N VAL A 12 -8.91 1.10 18.23
CA VAL A 12 -9.88 0.62 17.24
C VAL A 12 -10.45 -0.69 17.75
N ILE A 13 -11.54 -0.63 18.51
CA ILE A 13 -12.36 -1.80 18.82
C ILE A 13 -13.38 -1.94 17.69
N MET A 14 -13.21 -2.99 16.90
CA MET A 14 -14.26 -3.52 16.02
C MET A 14 -15.40 -4.05 16.90
N ALA A 15 -16.60 -3.49 16.78
CA ALA A 15 -17.81 -4.10 17.34
C ALA A 15 -19.04 -3.78 16.48
N ALA A 16 -19.71 -4.85 16.06
CA ALA A 16 -20.97 -4.85 15.32
C ALA A 16 -22.13 -4.26 16.15
N ALA A 17 -23.06 -3.56 15.48
CA ALA A 17 -24.42 -3.38 15.98
C ALA A 17 -25.43 -3.17 14.82
N LEU A 18 -26.16 -4.23 14.46
CA LEU A 18 -27.58 -4.15 14.09
C LEU A 18 -28.36 -3.96 15.41
N SER A 19 -29.50 -3.25 15.56
CA SER A 19 -30.58 -2.92 14.64
C SER A 19 -31.52 -1.85 15.26
N TYR A 20 -32.14 -1.08 14.37
CA TYR A 20 -33.42 -0.35 14.36
C TYR A 20 -34.33 -0.28 15.62
N ALA A 21 -34.77 0.94 15.99
CA ALA A 21 -36.19 1.38 15.95
C ALA A 21 -36.36 2.81 16.52
N GLY A 22 -37.18 3.63 15.86
CA GLY A 22 -37.44 5.01 16.26
C GLY A 22 -38.68 5.22 17.14
N PHE A 23 -38.80 6.48 17.57
CA PHE A 23 -40.00 7.28 17.84
C PHE A 23 -40.36 7.65 19.30
N ASN A 24 -40.46 8.98 19.48
CA ASN A 24 -41.16 9.82 20.47
C ASN A 24 -40.65 10.05 21.91
N GLY A 25 -40.14 11.28 22.12
CA GLY A 25 -40.89 12.32 22.84
C GLY A 25 -40.77 12.42 24.38
N ILE A 26 -40.03 13.44 24.83
CA ILE A 26 -40.30 14.33 25.99
C ILE A 26 -40.43 13.68 27.38
N THR A 27 -39.44 13.89 28.26
CA THR A 27 -39.47 14.76 29.48
C THR A 27 -38.32 14.42 30.44
N THR A 28 -37.81 15.46 31.08
CA THR A 28 -36.79 15.46 32.14
C THR A 28 -37.26 14.78 33.43
N ALA A 29 -36.44 13.89 34.00
CA ALA A 29 -36.39 13.64 35.43
C ALA A 29 -35.03 13.01 35.81
N GLU A 30 -34.34 13.64 36.75
CA GLU A 30 -33.17 13.10 37.46
C GLU A 30 -33.60 11.89 38.28
N THR A 31 -32.87 10.78 38.21
CA THR A 31 -32.88 9.76 39.27
C THR A 31 -31.54 9.04 39.31
N THR A 32 -30.87 9.17 40.45
CA THR A 32 -29.67 8.46 40.88
C THR A 32 -29.92 6.95 40.96
N LEU A 33 -29.02 6.12 40.43
CA LEU A 33 -29.04 4.67 40.65
C LEU A 33 -27.69 4.17 41.17
N GLU A 34 -27.81 3.36 42.22
CA GLU A 34 -26.77 2.75 43.05
C GLU A 34 -25.86 1.79 42.28
N VAL A 35 -24.58 1.77 42.67
CA VAL A 35 -23.61 0.76 42.25
C VAL A 35 -23.74 -0.44 43.18
N ALA A 36 -24.24 -1.56 42.66
CA ALA A 36 -24.20 -2.85 43.34
C ALA A 36 -22.96 -3.64 42.90
N ASP A 37 -22.12 -3.93 43.88
CA ASP A 37 -20.99 -4.84 43.87
C ASP A 37 -21.47 -6.29 43.67
N LEU A 38 -20.89 -7.01 42.71
CA LEU A 38 -21.04 -8.45 42.57
C LEU A 38 -19.68 -9.10 42.29
N SER A 39 -19.10 -9.55 43.38
CA SER A 39 -17.95 -10.41 43.56
C SER A 39 -18.00 -11.71 42.73
N THR A 40 -16.84 -12.05 42.17
CA THR A 40 -16.26 -13.39 41.93
C THR A 40 -17.22 -14.59 41.90
N ALA A 41 -17.46 -15.11 40.69
CA ALA A 41 -17.85 -16.51 40.49
C ALA A 41 -16.76 -17.22 39.67
N ASN A 42 -16.06 -18.14 40.35
CA ASN A 42 -15.17 -19.11 39.75
C ASN A 42 -15.95 -20.01 38.77
N ILE A 43 -15.54 -20.04 37.50
CA ILE A 43 -15.92 -21.10 36.57
C ILE A 43 -14.65 -21.90 36.25
N SER A 44 -14.74 -23.18 36.61
CA SER A 44 -13.72 -24.22 36.46
C SER A 44 -13.30 -24.42 35.02
N VAL A 45 -11.99 -24.42 34.79
CA VAL A 45 -11.33 -24.85 33.55
C VAL A 45 -11.55 -26.34 33.40
N ASN A 46 -12.11 -26.76 32.27
CA ASN A 46 -12.13 -28.16 31.85
C ASN A 46 -11.02 -28.32 30.80
N GLU A 47 -9.90 -28.92 31.21
CA GLU A 47 -8.82 -29.34 30.32
C GLU A 47 -9.15 -30.72 29.73
N ASN A 48 -9.17 -30.79 28.40
CA ASN A 48 -8.95 -31.93 27.49
C ASN A 48 -9.81 -31.72 26.23
N THR A 49 -9.36 -31.81 24.99
CA THR A 49 -8.06 -31.93 24.29
C THR A 49 -8.44 -31.77 22.80
N ASP A 50 -7.57 -31.14 22.01
CA ASP A 50 -7.49 -31.22 20.54
C ASP A 50 -8.63 -30.59 19.72
N ASP A 51 -8.48 -29.31 19.37
CA ASP A 51 -8.61 -28.83 17.99
C ASP A 51 -8.00 -27.42 17.94
N ASP A 52 -6.76 -27.35 17.48
CA ASP A 52 -5.99 -26.11 17.30
C ASP A 52 -6.70 -25.20 16.29
N CYS A 53 -7.40 -24.18 16.77
CA CYS A 53 -7.72 -23.01 15.95
C CYS A 53 -6.45 -22.15 15.82
N GLU A 54 -5.55 -22.57 14.93
CA GLU A 54 -4.54 -21.66 14.38
C GLU A 54 -5.26 -20.49 13.72
N VAL A 55 -5.07 -19.30 14.31
CA VAL A 55 -5.38 -18.03 13.66
C VAL A 55 -4.43 -17.92 12.48
N THR A 56 -4.90 -18.32 11.30
CA THR A 56 -4.09 -18.30 10.09
C THR A 56 -3.78 -16.87 9.68
N GLU A 57 -2.48 -16.64 9.58
CA GLU A 57 -1.82 -15.43 9.15
C GLU A 57 -2.35 -14.91 7.81
N TRP A 58 -2.29 -13.60 7.61
CA TRP A 58 -2.68 -12.94 6.37
C TRP A 58 -1.92 -13.51 5.16
N TRP A 59 -2.65 -14.17 4.26
CA TRP A 59 -2.12 -14.62 2.97
C TRP A 59 -1.71 -13.39 2.12
N LYS A 60 -0.40 -13.09 2.09
CA LYS A 60 0.26 -12.34 1.00
C LYS A 60 0.90 -13.38 0.07
N ALA A 61 0.76 -13.21 -1.24
CA ALA A 61 1.36 -14.13 -2.21
C ALA A 61 2.89 -14.05 -2.21
N GLU A 62 3.55 -15.19 -2.42
CA GLU A 62 4.99 -15.26 -2.69
C GLU A 62 5.25 -15.09 -4.21
N ILE A 63 6.33 -14.39 -4.56
CA ILE A 63 6.78 -14.07 -5.94
C ILE A 63 7.32 -15.30 -6.71
N THR A 64 7.16 -16.51 -6.19
CA THR A 64 7.64 -17.75 -6.84
C THR A 64 6.84 -18.15 -8.10
N ASP A 65 5.77 -17.42 -8.43
CA ASP A 65 4.96 -17.64 -9.64
C ASP A 65 5.45 -16.90 -10.89
N TYR A 66 6.59 -16.20 -10.86
CA TYR A 66 7.20 -15.64 -12.06
C TYR A 66 8.05 -16.69 -12.79
N ASP A 67 7.51 -17.21 -13.90
CA ASP A 67 8.26 -18.05 -14.84
C ASP A 67 9.49 -17.29 -15.37
N SER A 68 10.66 -17.87 -15.13
CA SER A 68 11.99 -17.42 -15.51
C SER A 68 12.28 -17.49 -17.02
N SER A 69 11.28 -17.29 -17.89
CA SER A 69 11.39 -17.51 -19.35
C SER A 69 11.62 -16.23 -20.18
N LEU A 70 11.98 -15.10 -19.58
CA LEU A 70 12.53 -13.96 -20.32
C LEU A 70 14.06 -14.06 -20.38
N SER A 71 14.54 -14.80 -21.37
CA SER A 71 15.94 -14.91 -21.72
C SER A 71 16.54 -13.56 -22.12
N LEU A 72 17.68 -13.25 -21.52
CA LEU A 72 18.64 -12.18 -21.83
C LEU A 72 18.72 -11.85 -23.34
N ILE A 73 18.30 -10.66 -23.73
CA ILE A 73 18.76 -10.03 -24.97
C ILE A 73 20.02 -9.24 -24.62
N SER A 74 21.18 -9.73 -25.07
CA SER A 74 22.43 -9.00 -25.02
C SER A 74 22.44 -7.88 -26.07
N TYR A 75 22.59 -6.63 -25.64
CA TYR A 75 22.86 -5.53 -26.55
C TYR A 75 24.34 -5.48 -26.90
N GLU A 76 24.67 -5.71 -28.17
CA GLU A 76 25.95 -5.29 -28.75
C GLU A 76 25.93 -3.77 -28.96
N MET A 77 26.86 -3.07 -28.32
CA MET A 77 27.11 -1.66 -28.60
C MET A 77 27.70 -1.51 -30.01
N THR A 78 26.98 -0.79 -30.87
CA THR A 78 27.53 -0.24 -32.12
C THR A 78 27.94 1.22 -31.89
N PRO A 79 29.19 1.63 -32.18
CA PRO A 79 29.60 3.02 -31.99
C PRO A 79 29.09 3.93 -33.12
N GLU A 80 28.69 5.14 -32.75
CA GLU A 80 28.38 6.25 -33.64
C GLU A 80 29.54 6.61 -34.57
N ALA A 81 29.17 7.01 -35.78
CA ALA A 81 30.06 7.47 -36.83
C ALA A 81 30.51 8.93 -36.59
N THR A 82 31.82 9.14 -36.60
CA THR A 82 32.44 10.43 -36.92
C THR A 82 33.51 10.21 -37.99
N GLN A 83 33.26 10.75 -39.18
CA GLN A 83 34.29 11.16 -40.17
C GLN A 83 34.68 12.59 -39.80
N THR A 84 35.88 13.14 -39.92
CA THR A 84 37.15 12.91 -40.65
C THR A 84 38.10 13.95 -39.99
N GLU A 85 39.41 13.78 -39.78
CA GLU A 85 40.49 13.73 -40.77
C GLU A 85 41.84 13.74 -39.99
N ASN A 86 42.79 12.91 -40.45
CA ASN A 86 44.23 13.12 -40.61
C ASN A 86 45.22 13.47 -39.45
N GLU A 87 46.30 12.67 -39.48
CA GLU A 87 47.72 12.98 -39.23
C GLU A 87 48.36 12.71 -37.84
N GLU A 88 49.10 11.59 -37.83
CA GLU A 88 50.53 11.44 -37.47
C GLU A 88 51.06 11.61 -36.02
N SER A 89 51.66 10.49 -35.56
CA SER A 89 53.01 10.38 -34.98
C SER A 89 53.26 10.46 -33.46
N GLN A 90 53.72 9.31 -32.93
CA GLN A 90 54.92 9.06 -32.11
C GLN A 90 54.95 9.34 -30.57
N ALA A 91 55.25 8.23 -29.86
CA ALA A 91 56.31 8.03 -28.85
C ALA A 91 56.15 8.53 -27.39
N GLN A 92 56.47 7.60 -26.46
CA GLN A 92 57.27 7.66 -25.20
C GLN A 92 57.23 8.96 -24.35
N GLU A 93 57.18 8.96 -23.02
CA GLU A 93 58.05 8.27 -22.04
C GLU A 93 57.57 8.55 -20.60
N ASN A 94 57.95 7.69 -19.66
CA ASN A 94 57.78 7.79 -18.20
C ASN A 94 58.45 9.04 -17.59
N VAL A 95 57.88 9.58 -16.50
CA VAL A 95 58.65 10.07 -15.33
C VAL A 95 57.85 9.83 -14.03
N LEU A 96 58.47 9.08 -13.12
CA LEU A 96 58.16 8.90 -11.69
C LEU A 96 58.66 10.11 -10.89
N ILE A 97 57.95 10.55 -9.84
CA ILE A 97 58.54 11.04 -8.57
C ILE A 97 57.61 10.69 -7.38
N ASP A 98 58.23 10.12 -6.34
CA ASP A 98 57.83 9.85 -4.94
C ASP A 98 56.89 10.93 -4.33
N GLY A 99 55.97 10.67 -3.38
CA GLY A 99 56.03 9.80 -2.21
C GLY A 99 56.12 10.70 -0.97
N ASP A 100 55.07 10.74 -0.12
CA ASP A 100 55.22 10.85 1.34
C ASP A 100 53.89 10.56 2.07
N GLU A 101 54.00 9.76 3.12
CA GLU A 101 52.96 9.44 4.09
C GLU A 101 52.95 10.53 5.17
N ASN A 102 51.79 10.84 5.78
CA ASN A 102 51.64 10.83 7.25
C ASN A 102 50.23 11.15 7.74
N ASN A 103 49.92 10.42 8.80
CA ASN A 103 48.72 10.23 9.60
C ASN A 103 48.37 11.43 10.50
N ALA A 104 47.08 11.73 10.72
CA ALA A 104 46.43 11.84 12.05
C ALA A 104 45.20 12.78 12.11
N ALA A 105 44.08 12.18 12.53
CA ALA A 105 43.10 12.65 13.51
C ALA A 105 42.21 13.89 13.26
N SER A 106 40.90 13.60 13.30
CA SER A 106 39.86 14.26 14.13
C SER A 106 39.39 15.66 13.74
N SER A 107 38.19 15.72 13.19
CA SER A 107 37.12 16.58 13.72
C SER A 107 35.75 16.06 13.28
N ASP A 108 34.93 15.69 14.26
CA ASP A 108 33.48 15.57 14.15
C ASP A 108 32.92 16.88 13.58
N GLU A 109 32.29 16.79 12.41
CA GLU A 109 31.45 17.85 11.87
C GLU A 109 30.03 17.29 11.77
N SER A 110 29.24 17.53 12.81
CA SER A 110 27.80 17.29 12.77
C SER A 110 27.21 18.19 11.70
N VAL A 111 26.86 17.61 10.54
CA VAL A 111 26.21 18.31 9.44
C VAL A 111 24.80 18.67 9.89
N ASN A 112 24.61 19.92 10.29
CA ASN A 112 23.30 20.48 10.55
C ASN A 112 22.66 20.82 9.19
N THR A 113 21.96 19.85 8.59
CA THR A 113 21.16 20.08 7.38
C THR A 113 19.90 20.83 7.76
N GLU A 114 19.82 22.11 7.40
CA GLU A 114 18.55 22.86 7.35
C GLU A 114 17.51 22.08 6.52
N PRO A 115 16.25 21.99 6.95
CA PRO A 115 15.24 21.21 6.26
C PRO A 115 15.00 21.77 4.84
N SER A 116 15.22 20.92 3.83
CA SER A 116 14.87 21.24 2.44
C SER A 116 13.36 21.08 2.26
N PHE A 117 12.72 22.08 1.65
CA PHE A 117 11.29 22.11 1.39
C PHE A 117 11.05 21.99 -0.12
N VAL A 118 10.38 20.93 -0.54
CA VAL A 118 9.94 20.75 -1.93
C VAL A 118 8.42 20.69 -1.95
N ALA A 119 7.79 21.73 -2.49
CA ALA A 119 6.34 21.78 -2.69
C ALA A 119 5.93 20.96 -3.92
N SER A 120 4.74 20.37 -3.86
CA SER A 120 4.08 19.76 -5.01
C SER A 120 3.90 20.80 -6.13
N PRO A 121 4.31 20.52 -7.37
CA PRO A 121 4.06 21.42 -8.49
C PRO A 121 2.56 21.44 -8.85
N ASP A 122 2.02 22.62 -9.20
CA ASP A 122 0.58 22.85 -9.39
C ASP A 122 -0.09 22.00 -10.50
N THR A 123 0.68 21.38 -11.39
CA THR A 123 0.20 20.35 -12.32
C THR A 123 1.39 19.58 -12.88
N VAL A 124 1.50 18.28 -12.62
CA VAL A 124 2.34 17.38 -13.43
C VAL A 124 1.52 17.03 -14.66
N SER A 125 1.87 17.61 -15.82
CA SER A 125 1.28 17.19 -17.09
C SER A 125 1.94 15.86 -17.49
N PRO A 126 1.19 14.76 -17.64
CA PRO A 126 1.78 13.53 -18.13
C PRO A 126 2.35 13.77 -19.53
N GLY A 127 3.62 13.41 -19.73
CA GLY A 127 4.21 13.33 -21.06
C GLY A 127 3.45 12.31 -21.91
N PRO A 128 3.64 12.32 -23.25
CA PRO A 128 2.91 11.42 -24.12
C PRO A 128 3.20 9.95 -23.75
N VAL A 129 2.15 9.23 -23.35
CA VAL A 129 2.16 7.80 -23.08
C VAL A 129 2.57 7.07 -24.36
N GLN A 130 3.71 6.38 -24.35
CA GLN A 130 4.11 5.53 -25.48
C GLN A 130 3.15 4.35 -25.65
N SER A 131 2.91 3.93 -26.89
CA SER A 131 2.02 2.80 -27.21
C SER A 131 2.59 1.48 -26.69
N MET A 132 1.82 0.76 -25.87
CA MET A 132 2.22 -0.46 -25.15
C MET A 132 1.37 -1.66 -25.56
N PRO A 133 1.87 -2.91 -25.39
CA PRO A 133 1.18 -4.12 -25.82
C PRO A 133 -0.15 -4.34 -25.10
N GLU A 134 -1.18 -4.72 -25.86
CA GLU A 134 -2.53 -5.00 -25.37
C GLU A 134 -2.57 -6.38 -24.69
N GLN A 135 -3.11 -6.46 -23.46
CA GLN A 135 -3.34 -7.72 -22.76
C GLN A 135 -4.55 -8.45 -23.38
N GLU A 136 -4.38 -9.70 -23.81
CA GLU A 136 -5.49 -10.55 -24.23
C GLU A 136 -6.38 -10.88 -23.03
N LYS A 137 -7.65 -10.44 -23.06
CA LYS A 137 -8.65 -10.82 -22.06
C LYS A 137 -9.09 -12.26 -22.31
N GLU A 138 -8.87 -13.15 -21.35
CA GLU A 138 -9.41 -14.50 -21.40
C GLU A 138 -10.95 -14.49 -21.46
N ALA A 139 -11.52 -15.40 -22.23
CA ALA A 139 -12.97 -15.55 -22.30
C ALA A 139 -13.53 -16.08 -20.97
N ILE A 140 -14.57 -15.41 -20.44
CA ILE A 140 -15.27 -15.85 -19.22
C ILE A 140 -15.95 -17.21 -19.49
N ASN A 141 -15.59 -18.22 -18.71
CA ASN A 141 -16.11 -19.59 -18.80
C ASN A 141 -16.81 -20.00 -17.50
N ALA A 142 -17.97 -19.39 -17.26
CA ALA A 142 -18.76 -19.61 -16.05
C ALA A 142 -19.67 -20.84 -16.19
N GLN A 143 -19.81 -21.61 -15.10
CA GLN A 143 -20.77 -22.70 -15.02
C GLN A 143 -22.07 -22.22 -14.35
N SER A 144 -23.22 -22.78 -14.78
CA SER A 144 -24.51 -22.54 -14.13
C SER A 144 -24.41 -22.79 -12.62
N GLY A 145 -24.92 -21.84 -11.84
CA GLY A 145 -24.85 -21.87 -10.38
C GLY A 145 -23.64 -21.17 -9.75
N GLN A 146 -22.76 -20.56 -10.55
CA GLN A 146 -21.58 -19.82 -10.09
C GLN A 146 -21.76 -18.31 -10.15
N PHE A 147 -21.15 -17.62 -9.18
CA PHE A 147 -20.79 -16.22 -9.29
C PHE A 147 -19.45 -16.06 -10.00
N VAL A 148 -19.37 -15.05 -10.85
CA VAL A 148 -18.18 -14.59 -11.55
C VAL A 148 -17.82 -13.23 -10.99
N PHE A 149 -16.62 -13.11 -10.45
CA PHE A 149 -16.06 -11.85 -9.98
C PHE A 149 -14.88 -11.46 -10.87
N THR A 150 -14.98 -10.32 -11.55
CA THR A 150 -13.87 -9.77 -12.34
C THR A 150 -13.25 -8.64 -11.55
N THR A 151 -12.06 -8.84 -10.99
CA THR A 151 -11.37 -7.87 -10.13
C THR A 151 -10.33 -7.05 -10.89
N TYR A 152 -10.23 -5.76 -10.56
CA TYR A 152 -9.29 -4.83 -11.14
C TYR A 152 -8.29 -4.35 -10.08
N GLY A 153 -7.01 -4.62 -10.31
CA GLY A 153 -5.93 -4.32 -9.37
C GLY A 153 -5.83 -5.29 -8.18
N TRP A 154 -4.89 -5.04 -7.29
CA TRP A 154 -4.64 -5.84 -6.09
C TRP A 154 -4.38 -4.97 -4.87
N GLY A 155 -5.24 -5.15 -3.87
CA GLY A 155 -5.16 -4.47 -2.59
C GLY A 155 -6.30 -3.48 -2.44
N HIS A 156 -6.17 -2.56 -1.49
CA HIS A 156 -7.24 -1.61 -1.18
C HIS A 156 -7.32 -0.44 -2.17
N GLY A 157 -6.26 -0.15 -2.93
CA GLY A 157 -6.25 0.87 -3.98
C GLY A 157 -6.11 2.32 -3.50
N VAL A 158 -6.08 2.57 -2.19
CA VAL A 158 -5.94 3.93 -1.61
C VAL A 158 -4.47 4.34 -1.56
N GLY A 159 -4.16 5.54 -2.02
CA GLY A 159 -2.79 6.07 -2.04
C GLY A 159 -1.96 5.47 -3.16
N MET A 160 -0.67 5.21 -2.93
CA MET A 160 0.25 4.85 -4.01
C MET A 160 0.05 3.43 -4.55
N SER A 161 -0.08 3.30 -5.88
CA SER A 161 0.06 2.01 -6.58
C SER A 161 1.54 1.67 -6.72
N GLN A 162 1.96 0.50 -6.24
CA GLN A 162 3.36 0.07 -6.30
C GLN A 162 3.78 -0.28 -7.73
N ASN A 163 2.93 -1.01 -8.45
CA ASN A 163 3.14 -1.29 -9.88
C ASN A 163 3.07 0.00 -10.70
N GLY A 164 2.09 0.86 -10.42
CA GLY A 164 1.96 2.15 -11.10
C GLY A 164 3.16 3.06 -10.89
N ALA A 165 3.69 3.15 -9.67
CA ALA A 165 4.93 3.87 -9.37
C ALA A 165 6.12 3.34 -10.19
N ASN A 166 6.26 2.02 -10.28
CA ASN A 166 7.28 1.40 -11.11
C ASN A 166 7.10 1.72 -12.60
N PHE A 167 5.88 1.65 -13.13
CA PHE A 167 5.61 1.96 -14.53
C PHE A 167 5.82 3.43 -14.88
N TYR A 168 5.42 4.36 -14.01
CA TYR A 168 5.73 5.79 -14.20
C TYR A 168 7.25 6.04 -14.21
N ALA A 169 8.00 5.40 -13.32
CA ALA A 169 9.47 5.47 -13.34
C ALA A 169 10.05 4.88 -14.65
N MET A 170 9.59 3.71 -15.09
CA MET A 170 10.13 2.99 -16.25
C MET A 170 9.80 3.67 -17.58
N TYR A 171 8.53 4.04 -17.77
CA TYR A 171 7.99 4.42 -19.08
C TYR A 171 7.80 5.92 -19.24
N SER A 172 7.63 6.65 -18.14
CA SER A 172 7.52 8.12 -18.14
C SER A 172 8.77 8.81 -17.59
N GLY A 173 9.75 8.06 -17.05
CA GLY A 173 10.97 8.63 -16.48
C GLY A 173 10.73 9.49 -15.24
N TRP A 174 9.61 9.27 -14.53
CA TRP A 174 9.25 10.07 -13.36
C TRP A 174 10.26 9.88 -12.23
N SER A 175 10.59 10.98 -11.56
CA SER A 175 11.34 10.95 -10.31
C SER A 175 10.49 10.40 -9.16
N TYR A 176 11.12 9.98 -8.07
CA TYR A 176 10.39 9.57 -6.88
C TYR A 176 9.50 10.69 -6.33
N GLN A 177 9.90 11.95 -6.45
CA GLN A 177 9.08 13.08 -6.03
C GLN A 177 7.84 13.24 -6.90
N ASP A 178 7.97 13.11 -8.23
CA ASP A 178 6.81 13.18 -9.15
C ASP A 178 5.79 12.08 -8.82
N ILE A 179 6.27 10.86 -8.57
CA ILE A 179 5.45 9.72 -8.14
C ILE A 179 4.71 10.05 -6.84
N LEU A 180 5.43 10.51 -5.82
CA LEU A 180 4.84 10.83 -4.51
C LEU A 180 3.79 11.94 -4.61
N PHE A 181 4.09 13.03 -5.31
CA PHE A 181 3.16 14.16 -5.42
C PHE A 181 1.93 13.85 -6.27
N HIS A 182 2.06 12.93 -7.22
CA HIS A 182 0.92 12.40 -7.96
C HIS A 182 0.00 11.57 -7.07
N TYR A 183 0.54 10.63 -6.30
CA TYR A 183 -0.28 9.73 -5.46
C TYR A 183 -0.77 10.34 -4.14
N TYR A 184 -0.12 11.42 -3.68
CA TYR A 184 -0.46 12.12 -2.44
C TYR A 184 -0.64 13.63 -2.70
N PRO A 185 -1.63 14.04 -3.49
CA PRO A 185 -1.80 15.42 -3.92
C PRO A 185 -1.99 16.38 -2.73
N GLY A 186 -1.37 17.55 -2.81
CA GLY A 186 -1.43 18.57 -1.77
C GLY A 186 -0.54 18.30 -0.55
N THR A 187 0.23 17.21 -0.53
CA THR A 187 1.34 17.02 0.41
C THR A 187 2.58 17.78 -0.05
N TYR A 188 3.57 17.90 0.84
CA TYR A 188 4.89 18.43 0.51
C TYR A 188 5.97 17.55 1.15
N LEU A 189 7.14 17.53 0.53
CA LEU A 189 8.27 16.71 0.96
C LEU A 189 9.20 17.57 1.83
N MET A 190 9.62 17.01 2.97
CA MET A 190 10.66 17.58 3.81
C MET A 190 11.71 16.52 4.14
N ASN A 191 12.98 16.90 4.09
CA ASN A 191 14.05 16.13 4.71
C ASN A 191 14.34 16.70 6.10
N THR A 192 14.10 15.91 7.14
CA THR A 192 14.45 16.28 8.52
C THR A 192 15.68 15.53 9.05
N GLY A 193 16.31 14.73 8.20
CA GLY A 193 17.30 13.74 8.60
C GLY A 193 16.73 12.67 9.53
N THR A 194 17.61 11.80 10.01
CA THR A 194 17.36 10.85 11.09
C THR A 194 18.40 11.09 12.18
N ALA A 195 18.02 11.02 13.45
CA ALA A 195 19.04 11.06 14.50
C ALA A 195 19.85 9.74 14.52
N ASP A 196 21.15 9.79 14.82
CA ASP A 196 22.03 8.60 14.83
C ASP A 196 21.54 7.47 15.76
N SER A 197 20.76 7.83 16.79
CA SER A 197 20.15 6.90 17.76
C SER A 197 18.66 6.67 17.53
N GLU A 198 18.11 7.18 16.43
CA GLU A 198 16.71 6.98 16.08
C GLU A 198 16.45 5.50 15.79
N GLN A 199 15.35 5.01 16.34
CA GLN A 199 14.88 3.65 16.17
C GLN A 199 13.41 3.71 15.80
N VAL A 200 12.99 2.76 14.99
CA VAL A 200 11.57 2.54 14.66
C VAL A 200 11.19 1.12 15.04
N THR A 201 9.93 0.94 15.43
CA THR A 201 9.35 -0.34 15.80
C THR A 201 8.37 -0.79 14.72
N VAL A 202 8.57 -2.00 14.21
CA VAL A 202 7.72 -2.60 13.18
C VAL A 202 7.36 -4.01 13.63
N ALA A 203 6.07 -4.28 13.78
CA ALA A 203 5.55 -5.56 14.27
C ALA A 203 6.22 -6.03 15.60
N GLY A 204 6.48 -5.09 16.51
CA GLY A 204 7.11 -5.35 17.80
C GLY A 204 8.63 -5.50 17.78
N VAL A 205 9.27 -5.37 16.61
CA VAL A 205 10.73 -5.41 16.46
C VAL A 205 11.27 -4.00 16.26
N SER A 206 12.19 -3.57 17.12
CA SER A 206 12.88 -2.27 17.00
C SER A 206 14.23 -2.41 16.30
N GLY A 207 14.57 -1.43 15.47
CA GLY A 207 15.88 -1.35 14.81
C GLY A 207 16.17 0.02 14.23
N ASP A 208 17.37 0.19 13.69
CA ASP A 208 17.76 1.42 13.02
C ASP A 208 16.88 1.70 11.80
N VAL A 209 16.66 2.98 11.54
CA VAL A 209 15.70 3.45 10.54
C VAL A 209 16.00 2.86 9.16
N LEU A 210 17.26 2.89 8.72
CA LEU A 210 17.65 2.44 7.39
C LEU A 210 17.38 0.94 7.21
N SER A 211 17.82 0.10 8.15
CA SER A 211 17.61 -1.36 8.07
C SER A 211 16.13 -1.73 8.09
N MET A 212 15.34 -1.03 8.92
CA MET A 212 13.89 -1.26 9.00
C MET A 212 13.17 -0.84 7.72
N VAL A 213 13.44 0.36 7.21
CA VAL A 213 12.85 0.86 5.97
C VAL A 213 13.26 -0.03 4.79
N ALA A 214 14.55 -0.34 4.62
CA ALA A 214 15.02 -1.19 3.53
C ALA A 214 14.43 -2.61 3.59
N GLY A 215 14.29 -3.18 4.79
CA GLY A 215 13.65 -4.48 4.99
C GLY A 215 12.16 -4.48 4.63
N ILE A 216 11.43 -3.40 4.94
CA ILE A 216 10.02 -3.24 4.54
C ILE A 216 9.92 -3.04 3.03
N VAL A 217 10.72 -2.15 2.45
CA VAL A 217 10.73 -1.88 1.00
C VAL A 217 11.02 -3.17 0.24
N TYR A 218 12.03 -3.95 0.65
CA TYR A 218 12.32 -5.24 0.01
C TYR A 218 11.17 -6.24 0.13
N ARG A 219 10.43 -6.22 1.24
CA ARG A 219 9.23 -7.06 1.39
C ARG A 219 8.08 -6.61 0.48
N GLU A 220 7.85 -5.30 0.39
CA GLU A 220 6.67 -4.74 -0.25
C GLU A 220 6.82 -4.60 -1.77
N VAL A 221 8.03 -4.32 -2.29
CA VAL A 221 8.25 -4.12 -3.74
C VAL A 221 9.37 -4.97 -4.33
N GLY A 222 10.07 -5.77 -3.53
CA GLY A 222 11.21 -6.57 -4.00
C GLY A 222 12.43 -5.71 -4.34
N GLY A 223 13.33 -6.25 -5.17
CA GLY A 223 14.59 -5.59 -5.56
C GLY A 223 14.72 -5.29 -7.06
N SER A 224 13.70 -5.63 -7.86
CA SER A 224 13.72 -5.52 -9.33
C SER A 224 12.97 -4.30 -9.88
N MET A 225 12.24 -3.56 -9.04
CA MET A 225 11.60 -2.31 -9.45
C MET A 225 12.65 -1.23 -9.74
N SER A 226 12.23 -0.21 -10.50
CA SER A 226 13.04 0.97 -10.79
C SER A 226 13.50 1.67 -9.53
N THR A 227 14.72 2.21 -9.55
CA THR A 227 15.30 2.93 -8.40
C THR A 227 14.39 4.04 -7.88
N GLU A 228 13.76 4.81 -8.78
CA GLU A 228 12.85 5.90 -8.40
C GLU A 228 11.56 5.39 -7.72
N ALA A 229 11.06 4.21 -8.12
CA ALA A 229 9.92 3.58 -7.44
C ALA A 229 10.31 3.02 -6.06
N ILE A 230 11.52 2.46 -5.93
CA ILE A 230 12.07 2.01 -4.63
C ILE A 230 12.25 3.21 -3.68
N LYS A 231 12.76 4.34 -4.18
CA LYS A 231 12.85 5.59 -3.40
C LYS A 231 11.48 6.11 -2.98
N ALA A 232 10.50 6.15 -3.87
CA ALA A 232 9.14 6.56 -3.53
C ALA A 232 8.53 5.65 -2.46
N GLN A 233 8.73 4.34 -2.58
CA GLN A 233 8.32 3.37 -1.54
C GLN A 233 9.04 3.62 -0.21
N ALA A 234 10.33 3.93 -0.21
CA ALA A 234 11.09 4.22 1.00
C ALA A 234 10.55 5.45 1.75
N VAL A 235 10.29 6.56 1.03
CA VAL A 235 9.70 7.77 1.61
C VAL A 235 8.28 7.51 2.12
N ALA A 236 7.46 6.77 1.37
CA ALA A 236 6.11 6.41 1.79
C ALA A 236 6.13 5.52 3.05
N VAL A 237 7.03 4.54 3.14
CA VAL A 237 7.20 3.69 4.33
C VAL A 237 7.66 4.51 5.53
N TYR A 238 8.68 5.36 5.36
CA TYR A 238 9.17 6.20 6.45
C TYR A 238 8.07 7.14 6.95
N SER A 239 7.38 7.86 6.05
CA SER A 239 6.25 8.74 6.39
C SER A 239 5.15 8.00 7.18
N TYR A 240 4.81 6.78 6.77
CA TYR A 240 3.80 5.96 7.45
C TYR A 240 4.24 5.60 8.88
N ILE A 241 5.48 5.17 9.05
CA ILE A 241 6.03 4.86 10.38
C ILE A 241 6.03 6.10 11.29
N LYS A 242 6.43 7.26 10.74
CA LYS A 242 6.43 8.53 11.48
C LYS A 242 5.02 9.00 11.84
N TYR A 243 4.04 8.80 10.95
CA TYR A 243 2.63 9.08 11.20
C TYR A 243 2.10 8.33 12.44
N TYR A 244 2.50 7.07 12.62
CA TYR A 244 2.16 6.28 13.81
C TYR A 244 3.15 6.43 14.98
N GLY A 245 3.98 7.49 14.99
CA GLY A 245 4.85 7.81 16.12
C GLY A 245 6.03 6.85 16.28
N ASN A 246 6.60 6.39 15.16
CA ASN A 246 7.69 5.41 15.07
C ASN A 246 7.30 3.96 15.40
N ASP A 247 6.00 3.63 15.50
CA ASP A 247 5.53 2.28 15.80
C ASP A 247 4.43 1.85 14.83
N SER A 248 4.73 0.87 13.98
CA SER A 248 3.78 0.34 13.00
C SER A 248 3.49 -1.14 13.24
N HIS A 249 2.22 -1.47 13.49
CA HIS A 249 1.76 -2.85 13.67
C HIS A 249 1.38 -3.58 12.37
N ASP A 250 1.20 -2.87 11.25
CA ASP A 250 0.71 -3.46 9.98
C ASP A 250 1.82 -3.78 8.98
N LEU A 251 2.97 -3.11 9.11
CA LEU A 251 4.14 -3.38 8.27
C LEU A 251 4.93 -4.59 8.80
N ARG A 252 5.69 -5.23 7.91
CA ARG A 252 6.64 -6.30 8.27
C ARG A 252 7.91 -6.09 7.47
N THR A 253 9.03 -6.54 8.02
CA THR A 253 10.32 -6.53 7.35
C THR A 253 10.58 -7.87 6.67
N LYS A 254 11.42 -7.85 5.63
CA LYS A 254 12.07 -9.04 5.06
C LYS A 254 13.57 -8.92 5.29
N ALA A 255 14.20 -10.01 5.74
CA ALA A 255 15.64 -10.04 5.98
C ALA A 255 16.43 -9.93 4.67
N ASN A 256 17.68 -9.46 4.78
CA ASN A 256 18.67 -9.41 3.71
C ASN A 256 18.19 -8.65 2.45
N PRO A 257 17.79 -7.37 2.57
CA PRO A 257 17.52 -6.55 1.39
C PRO A 257 18.77 -6.48 0.50
N PRO A 258 18.61 -6.55 -0.84
CA PRO A 258 19.73 -6.43 -1.76
C PRO A 258 20.31 -5.00 -1.75
N GLN A 259 21.58 -4.85 -2.11
CA GLN A 259 22.31 -3.59 -1.98
C GLN A 259 21.64 -2.43 -2.72
N ASN A 260 21.07 -2.67 -3.91
CA ASN A 260 20.37 -1.63 -4.67
C ASN A 260 19.15 -1.07 -3.93
N VAL A 261 18.46 -1.88 -3.12
CA VAL A 261 17.35 -1.42 -2.26
C VAL A 261 17.89 -0.60 -1.10
N ILE A 262 18.97 -1.07 -0.46
CA ILE A 262 19.63 -0.35 0.65
C ILE A 262 20.09 1.02 0.17
N ASP A 263 20.80 1.10 -0.96
CA ASP A 263 21.34 2.34 -1.53
C ASP A 263 20.22 3.32 -1.89
N ALA A 264 19.14 2.83 -2.52
CA ALA A 264 17.98 3.65 -2.82
C ALA A 264 17.33 4.21 -1.55
N CYS A 265 17.12 3.38 -0.52
CA CYS A 265 16.56 3.83 0.77
C CYS A 265 17.48 4.83 1.47
N ALA A 266 18.79 4.58 1.47
CA ALA A 266 19.79 5.46 2.07
C ALA A 266 19.80 6.84 1.39
N SER A 267 19.61 6.89 0.07
CA SER A 267 19.62 8.15 -0.70
C SER A 267 18.46 9.11 -0.39
N VAL A 268 17.39 8.62 0.24
CA VAL A 268 16.20 9.40 0.63
C VAL A 268 15.91 9.29 2.13
N LEU A 269 16.88 8.84 2.92
CA LEU A 269 16.72 8.63 4.35
C LEU A 269 16.41 9.95 5.06
N GLY A 270 15.38 9.97 5.90
CA GLY A 270 14.92 11.16 6.62
C GLY A 270 13.95 12.05 5.82
N GLU A 271 13.66 11.71 4.55
CA GLU A 271 12.62 12.37 3.78
C GLU A 271 11.24 11.80 4.11
N ALA A 272 10.28 12.68 4.38
CA ALA A 272 8.89 12.30 4.62
C ALA A 272 7.91 13.28 3.97
N LEU A 273 6.72 12.78 3.65
CA LEU A 273 5.59 13.59 3.22
C LEU A 273 4.87 14.18 4.45
N TYR A 274 4.49 15.44 4.32
CA TYR A 274 3.76 16.20 5.31
C TYR A 274 2.49 16.80 4.71
N TYR A 275 1.49 16.97 5.56
CA TYR A 275 0.27 17.71 5.26
C TYR A 275 -0.11 18.56 6.47
N ASN A 276 -0.30 19.86 6.27
CA ASN A 276 -0.63 20.81 7.34
C ASN A 276 0.32 20.80 8.55
N GLY A 277 1.62 20.54 8.32
CA GLY A 277 2.64 20.57 9.38
C GLY A 277 2.87 19.25 10.09
N ASP A 278 2.04 18.23 9.85
CA ASP A 278 2.17 16.89 10.43
C ASP A 278 2.56 15.88 9.34
N TYR A 279 3.15 14.75 9.75
CA TYR A 279 3.42 13.63 8.82
C TYR A 279 2.13 13.21 8.12
N ALA A 280 2.20 12.97 6.81
CA ALA A 280 1.08 12.49 6.02
C ALA A 280 0.92 10.96 6.16
N LEU A 281 -0.32 10.48 6.21
CA LEU A 281 -0.63 9.05 6.13
C LEU A 281 -0.44 8.57 4.68
N THR A 282 0.63 7.83 4.43
CA THR A 282 1.04 7.36 3.10
C THR A 282 0.64 5.91 2.85
N MET A 283 -0.65 5.67 2.62
CA MET A 283 -1.17 4.34 2.28
C MET A 283 -0.67 3.90 0.89
N PHE A 284 -0.42 2.61 0.71
CA PHE A 284 0.00 2.03 -0.58
C PHE A 284 -0.52 0.60 -0.76
N SER A 285 -0.67 0.17 -2.00
CA SER A 285 -1.09 -1.20 -2.35
C SER A 285 -0.45 -1.69 -3.65
N ALA A 286 -0.45 -3.01 -3.86
CA ALA A 286 0.24 -3.65 -4.99
C ALA A 286 -0.12 -3.03 -6.35
N SER A 287 -1.40 -2.92 -6.65
CA SER A 287 -1.87 -2.22 -7.84
C SER A 287 -3.27 -1.63 -7.68
N SER A 288 -3.53 -0.59 -8.45
CA SER A 288 -4.84 0.05 -8.57
C SER A 288 -5.65 -0.55 -9.73
N GLY A 289 -6.94 -0.20 -9.83
CA GLY A 289 -7.78 -0.60 -10.96
C GLY A 289 -7.72 0.39 -12.13
N GLY A 290 -6.56 1.00 -12.39
CA GLY A 290 -6.37 2.08 -13.37
C GLY A 290 -6.59 3.49 -12.79
N THR A 291 -7.21 3.58 -11.63
CA THR A 291 -7.25 4.78 -10.78
C THR A 291 -7.13 4.33 -9.33
N THR A 292 -6.60 5.18 -8.46
CA THR A 292 -6.59 4.93 -7.01
C THR A 292 -7.96 5.21 -6.41
N ALA A 293 -8.23 4.64 -5.25
CA ALA A 293 -9.46 4.85 -4.52
C ALA A 293 -9.42 6.13 -3.67
N ASN A 294 -10.55 6.81 -3.53
CA ASN A 294 -10.70 7.75 -2.42
C ASN A 294 -10.65 6.98 -1.09
N CYS A 295 -9.99 7.53 -0.07
CA CYS A 295 -9.93 6.88 1.24
C CYS A 295 -11.32 6.65 1.85
N TYR A 296 -12.27 7.57 1.63
CA TYR A 296 -13.64 7.43 2.14
C TYR A 296 -14.43 6.32 1.44
N ASP A 297 -14.06 5.97 0.20
CA ASP A 297 -14.73 4.90 -0.54
C ASP A 297 -14.42 3.53 0.06
N VAL A 298 -13.19 3.35 0.55
CA VAL A 298 -12.71 2.05 1.03
C VAL A 298 -12.72 1.96 2.57
N PHE A 299 -12.32 3.02 3.26
CA PHE A 299 -12.09 3.03 4.72
C PHE A 299 -12.96 4.01 5.50
N SER A 300 -13.86 4.75 4.84
CA SER A 300 -14.74 5.78 5.47
C SER A 300 -14.04 7.00 6.04
N MET A 301 -12.71 7.06 5.95
CA MET A 301 -11.95 8.21 6.41
C MET A 301 -11.83 9.23 5.27
N ASP A 302 -12.20 10.48 5.54
CA ASP A 302 -12.07 11.56 4.58
C ASP A 302 -10.71 12.27 4.78
N ILE A 303 -9.68 11.75 4.10
CA ILE A 303 -8.31 12.28 4.18
C ILE A 303 -8.03 13.10 2.91
N PRO A 304 -7.78 14.43 3.01
CA PRO A 304 -7.78 15.34 1.85
C PRO A 304 -6.81 14.99 0.72
N TYR A 305 -5.69 14.33 1.04
CA TYR A 305 -4.62 13.95 0.11
C TYR A 305 -4.63 12.45 -0.24
N LEU A 306 -5.57 11.67 0.28
CA LEU A 306 -5.80 10.27 -0.15
C LEU A 306 -7.05 10.22 -1.04
N ARG A 307 -6.88 10.79 -2.23
CA ARG A 307 -7.91 10.95 -3.27
C ARG A 307 -7.62 10.04 -4.45
N SER A 308 -8.69 9.80 -5.22
CA SER A 308 -8.56 9.13 -6.51
C SER A 308 -7.72 9.97 -7.47
N VAL A 309 -6.67 9.35 -8.00
CA VAL A 309 -5.83 9.86 -9.08
C VAL A 309 -5.67 8.78 -10.14
N THR A 310 -5.32 9.17 -11.36
CA THR A 310 -5.12 8.22 -12.45
C THR A 310 -3.89 7.34 -12.21
N SER A 311 -3.94 6.09 -12.66
CA SER A 311 -2.79 5.19 -12.68
C SER A 311 -2.75 4.53 -14.05
N ASP A 312 -2.41 5.33 -15.06
CA ASP A 312 -2.68 5.03 -16.47
C ASP A 312 -2.08 3.70 -16.92
N TYR A 313 -0.93 3.34 -16.36
CA TYR A 313 -0.24 2.09 -16.67
C TYR A 313 -0.82 0.86 -15.95
N ASP A 314 -1.52 1.00 -14.83
CA ASP A 314 -2.06 -0.16 -14.10
C ASP A 314 -3.10 -0.88 -14.96
N ALA A 315 -3.98 -0.14 -15.64
CA ALA A 315 -4.99 -0.75 -16.48
C ALA A 315 -4.42 -1.49 -17.70
N SER A 316 -3.24 -1.09 -18.18
CA SER A 316 -2.60 -1.68 -19.36
C SER A 316 -1.54 -2.73 -19.04
N CYS A 317 -0.89 -2.63 -17.88
CA CYS A 317 0.32 -3.39 -17.58
C CYS A 317 0.20 -4.26 -16.34
N ASP A 318 -0.78 -4.03 -15.46
CA ASP A 318 -0.93 -4.82 -14.25
C ASP A 318 -1.44 -6.23 -14.58
N PRO A 319 -0.72 -7.31 -14.18
CA PRO A 319 -1.17 -8.67 -14.42
C PRO A 319 -2.42 -9.06 -13.62
N HIS A 320 -2.92 -8.19 -12.74
CA HIS A 320 -4.12 -8.43 -11.96
C HIS A 320 -5.33 -7.64 -12.44
N TYR A 321 -5.17 -6.83 -13.48
CA TYR A 321 -6.27 -6.12 -14.10
C TYR A 321 -7.20 -7.09 -14.83
N GLY A 322 -8.47 -7.14 -14.42
CA GLY A 322 -9.48 -8.00 -15.03
C GLY A 322 -9.34 -9.48 -14.68
N THR A 323 -8.73 -9.80 -13.54
CA THR A 323 -8.62 -11.19 -13.07
C THR A 323 -9.98 -11.75 -12.68
N VAL A 324 -10.28 -12.98 -13.13
CA VAL A 324 -11.59 -13.60 -12.92
C VAL A 324 -11.53 -14.66 -11.83
N LYS A 325 -12.45 -14.60 -10.87
CA LYS A 325 -12.67 -15.64 -9.85
C LYS A 325 -14.08 -16.20 -9.95
N TYR A 326 -14.18 -17.52 -10.02
CA TYR A 326 -15.45 -18.24 -10.00
C TYR A 326 -15.70 -18.81 -8.60
N ILE A 327 -16.89 -18.59 -8.05
CA ILE A 327 -17.29 -19.15 -6.74
C ILE A 327 -18.70 -19.74 -6.88
N SER A 328 -18.93 -20.98 -6.45
CA SER A 328 -20.29 -21.53 -6.46
C SER A 328 -21.21 -20.73 -5.53
N SER A 329 -22.50 -20.63 -5.87
CA SER A 329 -23.50 -20.01 -4.99
C SER A 329 -23.53 -20.65 -3.60
N SER A 330 -23.34 -21.97 -3.48
CA SER A 330 -23.24 -22.65 -2.19
C SER A 330 -22.07 -22.15 -1.34
N GLU A 331 -20.92 -21.90 -1.96
CA GLU A 331 -19.72 -21.43 -1.27
C GLU A 331 -19.84 -19.95 -0.90
N VAL A 332 -20.38 -19.12 -1.81
CA VAL A 332 -20.72 -17.73 -1.49
C VAL A 332 -21.66 -17.66 -0.29
N LYS A 333 -22.72 -18.48 -0.28
CA LYS A 333 -23.67 -18.56 0.82
C LYS A 333 -22.96 -18.91 2.13
N ARG A 334 -22.16 -19.97 2.12
CA ARG A 334 -21.39 -20.40 3.29
C ARG A 334 -20.49 -19.29 3.85
N LEU A 335 -19.71 -18.63 2.99
CA LEU A 335 -18.77 -17.58 3.40
C LEU A 335 -19.49 -16.35 3.97
N VAL A 336 -20.56 -15.89 3.30
CA VAL A 336 -21.31 -14.69 3.69
C VAL A 336 -22.11 -14.94 4.97
N GLU A 337 -22.83 -16.07 5.07
CA GLU A 337 -23.58 -16.40 6.28
C GLU A 337 -22.65 -16.59 7.49
N ALA A 338 -21.51 -17.26 7.31
CA ALA A 338 -20.53 -17.44 8.38
C ALA A 338 -19.89 -16.11 8.83
N ARG A 339 -19.56 -15.22 7.88
CA ARG A 339 -18.88 -13.95 8.20
C ARG A 339 -19.79 -12.95 8.91
N TYR A 340 -21.07 -12.89 8.50
CA TYR A 340 -21.99 -11.82 8.92
C TYR A 340 -23.15 -12.30 9.79
N GLY A 341 -23.30 -13.60 10.03
CA GLY A 341 -24.35 -14.14 10.89
C GLY A 341 -25.78 -13.94 10.34
N ILE A 342 -25.92 -13.81 9.03
CA ILE A 342 -27.20 -13.71 8.33
C ILE A 342 -27.59 -15.04 7.68
N LYS A 343 -28.81 -15.13 7.18
CA LYS A 343 -29.27 -16.25 6.33
C LYS A 343 -29.68 -15.70 4.97
N LEU A 344 -29.00 -16.11 3.90
CA LEU A 344 -29.34 -15.67 2.56
C LEU A 344 -30.60 -16.39 2.05
N SER A 345 -31.37 -15.68 1.23
CA SER A 345 -32.49 -16.22 0.47
C SER A 345 -32.05 -17.36 -0.47
N ASP A 346 -33.03 -18.05 -1.05
CA ASP A 346 -32.79 -19.15 -1.99
C ASP A 346 -32.52 -18.67 -3.43
N ASP A 347 -32.66 -17.36 -3.70
CA ASP A 347 -32.45 -16.77 -5.02
C ASP A 347 -31.14 -15.95 -5.06
N PRO A 348 -30.06 -16.49 -5.64
CA PRO A 348 -28.75 -15.83 -5.67
C PRO A 348 -28.73 -14.50 -6.43
N LEU A 349 -29.70 -14.26 -7.32
CA LEU A 349 -29.80 -12.99 -8.05
C LEU A 349 -30.10 -11.80 -7.14
N ASN A 350 -30.65 -12.05 -5.94
CA ASN A 350 -30.96 -11.00 -4.97
C ASN A 350 -29.82 -10.73 -3.98
N TRP A 351 -28.78 -11.58 -3.95
CA TRP A 351 -27.81 -11.56 -2.85
C TRP A 351 -26.93 -10.33 -2.81
N PHE A 352 -26.63 -9.69 -3.95
CA PHE A 352 -25.72 -8.55 -3.97
C PHE A 352 -26.30 -7.38 -4.74
N LYS A 353 -26.45 -6.25 -4.04
CA LYS A 353 -26.67 -4.94 -4.65
C LYS A 353 -25.48 -4.05 -4.34
N VAL A 354 -24.65 -3.85 -5.37
CA VAL A 354 -23.43 -3.03 -5.31
C VAL A 354 -23.78 -1.54 -5.31
N MET A 355 -23.07 -0.78 -4.49
CA MET A 355 -23.07 0.68 -4.47
C MET A 355 -21.62 1.14 -4.68
N GLU A 356 -21.34 1.60 -5.89
CA GLU A 356 -20.03 2.15 -6.26
C GLU A 356 -19.79 3.50 -5.56
N GLY A 357 -18.53 3.73 -5.22
CA GLY A 357 -18.04 5.02 -4.76
C GLY A 357 -17.65 5.93 -5.91
N ASP A 358 -17.18 7.12 -5.57
CA ASP A 358 -16.85 8.17 -6.55
C ASP A 358 -15.59 7.84 -7.37
N SER A 359 -14.77 6.89 -6.90
CA SER A 359 -13.55 6.43 -7.58
C SER A 359 -13.69 5.10 -8.33
N GLY A 360 -14.90 4.58 -8.54
CA GLY A 360 -15.13 3.28 -9.20
C GLY A 360 -14.83 2.05 -8.33
N TYR A 361 -14.40 2.25 -7.08
CA TYR A 361 -14.29 1.18 -6.09
C TYR A 361 -15.65 0.98 -5.42
N ILE A 362 -15.99 -0.26 -5.07
CA ILE A 362 -17.25 -0.56 -4.39
C ILE A 362 -17.19 0.01 -2.97
N ASN A 363 -18.04 1.00 -2.72
CA ASN A 363 -18.14 1.67 -1.44
C ASN A 363 -18.92 0.82 -0.43
N ASN A 364 -20.06 0.27 -0.85
CA ASN A 364 -20.90 -0.61 -0.03
C ASN A 364 -21.59 -1.69 -0.88
N VAL A 365 -22.00 -2.78 -0.24
CA VAL A 365 -22.85 -3.82 -0.82
C VAL A 365 -24.01 -4.10 0.14
N LEU A 366 -25.23 -3.95 -0.35
CA LEU A 366 -26.43 -4.43 0.33
C LEU A 366 -26.57 -5.93 0.04
N ILE A 367 -26.41 -6.74 1.08
CA ILE A 367 -26.47 -8.19 0.99
C ILE A 367 -27.90 -8.66 1.26
N ASP A 368 -28.52 -9.23 0.23
CA ASP A 368 -29.85 -9.87 0.24
C ASP A 368 -30.97 -8.98 0.83
N GLY A 369 -30.81 -7.67 0.74
CA GLY A 369 -31.75 -6.70 1.33
C GLY A 369 -31.73 -6.62 2.86
N GLN A 370 -30.80 -7.31 3.53
CA GLN A 370 -30.78 -7.45 5.00
C GLN A 370 -29.75 -6.53 5.67
N ILE A 371 -28.50 -6.55 5.16
CA ILE A 371 -27.39 -5.81 5.76
C ILE A 371 -26.59 -5.07 4.70
N THR A 372 -26.01 -3.94 5.08
CA THR A 372 -25.05 -3.22 4.23
C THR A 372 -23.66 -3.38 4.82
N VAL A 373 -22.70 -3.83 4.00
CA VAL A 373 -21.29 -3.99 4.38
C VAL A 373 -20.40 -3.17 3.44
N ARG A 374 -19.17 -2.84 3.85
CA ARG A 374 -18.23 -2.16 2.95
C ARG A 374 -17.78 -3.10 1.83
N GLY A 375 -17.51 -2.54 0.65
CA GLY A 375 -17.02 -3.34 -0.49
C GLY A 375 -15.70 -4.05 -0.17
N ASN A 376 -14.81 -3.40 0.60
CA ASN A 376 -13.55 -3.98 1.06
C ASN A 376 -13.75 -5.17 2.01
N ASP A 377 -14.78 -5.14 2.86
CA ASP A 377 -15.09 -6.26 3.76
C ASP A 377 -15.61 -7.46 2.99
N LEU A 378 -16.49 -7.24 1.99
CA LEU A 378 -16.96 -8.32 1.12
C LEU A 378 -15.83 -8.90 0.27
N LYS A 379 -14.94 -8.04 -0.25
CA LYS A 379 -13.69 -8.45 -0.92
C LYS A 379 -12.89 -9.40 -0.05
N ILE A 380 -12.69 -9.09 1.24
CA ILE A 380 -11.95 -9.96 2.17
C ILE A 380 -12.72 -11.27 2.39
N CYS A 381 -14.03 -11.19 2.66
CA CYS A 381 -14.90 -12.35 2.89
C CYS A 381 -14.87 -13.37 1.74
N LEU A 382 -14.86 -12.89 0.50
CA LEU A 382 -14.87 -13.72 -0.70
C LEU A 382 -13.46 -14.02 -1.24
N GLY A 383 -12.41 -13.50 -0.60
CA GLY A 383 -11.02 -13.65 -1.04
C GLY A 383 -10.77 -13.08 -2.45
N LEU A 384 -11.31 -11.89 -2.72
CA LEU A 384 -11.09 -11.14 -3.96
C LEU A 384 -9.81 -10.29 -3.86
N LYS A 385 -9.24 -9.90 -5.01
CA LYS A 385 -7.98 -9.15 -5.05
C LYS A 385 -8.13 -7.69 -4.63
N SER A 386 -9.20 -7.02 -5.04
CA SER A 386 -9.47 -5.61 -4.74
C SER A 386 -10.96 -5.35 -4.49
N PRO A 387 -11.34 -4.17 -3.94
CA PRO A 387 -12.73 -3.72 -3.85
C PRO A 387 -13.29 -3.17 -5.17
N MET A 388 -12.53 -3.22 -6.26
CA MET A 388 -12.98 -2.81 -7.59
C MET A 388 -13.24 -4.06 -8.42
N TYR A 389 -14.51 -4.45 -8.55
CA TYR A 389 -14.88 -5.66 -9.27
C TYR A 389 -16.30 -5.63 -9.81
N ASP A 390 -16.51 -6.36 -10.91
CA ASP A 390 -17.83 -6.71 -11.40
C ASP A 390 -18.32 -8.01 -10.75
N ILE A 391 -19.64 -8.14 -10.57
CA ILE A 391 -20.29 -9.38 -10.10
C ILE A 391 -21.32 -9.81 -11.15
N ALA A 392 -21.23 -11.06 -11.58
CA ALA A 392 -22.26 -11.71 -12.38
C ALA A 392 -22.63 -13.07 -11.80
N TYR A 393 -23.87 -13.53 -12.03
CA TYR A 393 -24.32 -14.87 -11.68
C TYR A 393 -24.69 -15.63 -12.95
N ALA A 394 -24.09 -16.81 -13.14
CA ALA A 394 -24.33 -17.66 -14.29
C ALA A 394 -25.52 -18.58 -14.03
N GLN A 395 -26.54 -18.51 -14.91
CA GLN A 395 -27.76 -19.33 -14.87
C GLN A 395 -27.66 -20.54 -15.78
#